data_AF-A0A6G7ZEL1-F1
#
_entry.id   AF-A0A6G7ZEL1-F1
#
_cell.length_a   1.000
_cell.length_b   1.000
_cell.length_c   1.000
_cell.angle_alpha   90.00
_cell.angle_beta   90.00
_cell.angle_gamma   90.00
#
_symmetry.space_group_name_H-M   'P 1'
#
loop_
_entity.id
_entity.type
_entity.pdbx_description
1 polymer ?
#
loop_
_entity_poly.entity_id
_entity_poly.type
_entity_poly.pdbx_seq_one_letter_code
_entity_poly.pdbx_strand_id
1 'polypeptide(L)'
;MHRGEFPKTFPSLPLAVLAALLASGCVQGPDYVKPTVAIPDAYRYQLSATDIQGSGWWTAYADAQLDALVQEALGNNRDLRIASARVDEFAAILAGTRSQGFPQVGYGLSGNRSRASEELIPDVVDPKSTTFNGLLTASWEIDLWGRIRRETEAARANLLATEEARRGVILTLISSIISSYVTLLDLDEQLRVARATVDGRKKSVALFETRLAGGWVSEFEMSRVRSEYETALAQIPPIQQGIATQEHALSVLIGRNPGPIARTTTLNDLSTPAIPAGLPSDLLLRRPDILQAEQQLIASNALIGSARALFFPRITLTGLLGLASPSLGKLFSGHAHTWSFTGDVAGPIYTGGGLTAAVDQATARREQSLASYELVIQNAFRDVEDSLADVRHSAELRDSLQRNVAALRRGVELANERYENGFSDYLEVLDTERSLFSAELQLAAARGDYQRALVSLYRALGGDWTKVAFNGDRQSQAGRGNP
;
A
#
# COMPACT_ATOMS: atom_id res chain seq x y z
N MET A 1 72.69 3.39 -23.76
CA MET A 1 73.01 2.84 -22.43
C MET A 1 72.74 3.93 -21.40
N HIS A 2 71.58 3.87 -20.74
CA HIS A 2 71.26 4.45 -19.41
C HIS A 2 69.78 4.12 -19.14
N ARG A 3 69.53 3.07 -18.35
CA ARG A 3 68.21 2.72 -17.83
C ARG A 3 67.96 3.60 -16.61
N GLY A 4 66.99 4.51 -16.68
CA GLY A 4 66.48 5.22 -15.51
C GLY A 4 65.59 4.28 -14.70
N GLU A 5 65.97 4.03 -13.46
CA GLU A 5 65.17 3.25 -12.51
C GLU A 5 63.98 4.08 -12.00
N PHE A 6 62.77 3.55 -12.12
CA PHE A 6 61.59 4.09 -11.45
C PHE A 6 61.67 3.79 -9.95
N PRO A 7 61.44 4.77 -9.05
CA PRO A 7 61.41 4.51 -7.61
C PRO A 7 60.22 3.61 -7.25
N LYS A 8 60.52 2.50 -6.54
CA LYS A 8 59.60 1.39 -6.21
C LYS A 8 58.89 1.50 -4.85
N THR A 9 58.76 2.68 -4.26
CA THR A 9 58.11 2.81 -2.95
C THR A 9 57.25 4.06 -2.91
N PHE A 10 55.95 3.90 -3.16
CA PHE A 10 54.94 4.89 -2.76
C PHE A 10 54.84 4.86 -1.23
N PRO A 11 55.00 6.00 -0.52
CA PRO A 11 54.85 6.02 0.93
C PRO A 11 53.39 5.69 1.27
N SER A 12 53.19 4.62 2.04
CA SER A 12 51.87 4.15 2.52
C SER A 12 51.31 4.99 3.67
N LEU A 13 52.13 5.86 4.28
CA LEU A 13 51.74 6.75 5.38
C LEU A 13 50.69 7.84 5.03
N PRO A 14 50.80 8.60 3.91
CA PRO A 14 49.80 9.61 3.55
C PRO A 14 48.40 9.02 3.25
N LEU A 15 48.31 7.76 2.80
CA LEU A 15 47.04 7.13 2.48
C LEU A 15 46.22 6.78 3.75
N ALA A 16 46.90 6.36 4.82
CA ALA A 16 46.25 6.01 6.09
C ALA A 16 45.76 7.25 6.87
N VAL A 17 46.50 8.36 6.80
CA VAL A 17 46.11 9.64 7.42
C VAL A 17 44.95 10.27 6.66
N LEU A 18 44.95 10.20 5.31
CA LEU A 18 43.82 10.64 4.49
C LEU A 18 42.56 9.80 4.77
N ALA A 19 42.70 8.47 4.92
CA ALA A 19 41.59 7.58 5.28
C ALA A 19 41.02 7.87 6.68
N ALA A 20 41.87 8.23 7.65
CA ALA A 20 41.45 8.58 9.01
C ALA A 20 40.73 9.95 9.08
N LEU A 21 41.19 10.95 8.31
CA LEU A 21 40.53 12.27 8.20
C LEU A 21 39.21 12.21 7.42
N LEU A 22 39.09 11.31 6.44
CA LEU A 22 37.84 11.05 5.71
C LEU A 22 36.78 10.32 6.57
N ALA A 23 37.21 9.57 7.59
CA ALA A 23 36.32 8.86 8.50
C ALA A 23 35.67 9.75 9.58
N SER A 24 36.23 10.94 9.84
CA SER A 24 35.70 11.92 10.79
C SER A 24 35.00 13.11 10.12
N GLY A 25 34.40 12.90 8.93
CA GLY A 25 33.64 13.95 8.25
C GLY A 25 32.43 14.40 9.07
N CYS A 26 32.36 15.69 9.40
CA CYS A 26 31.23 16.28 10.10
C CYS A 26 29.98 16.23 9.22
N VAL A 27 29.10 15.25 9.46
CA VAL A 27 27.78 15.18 8.81
C VAL A 27 26.93 16.33 9.33
N GLN A 28 26.37 17.12 8.41
CA GLN A 28 25.55 18.27 8.76
C GLN A 28 24.09 17.90 9.04
N GLY A 29 23.42 18.75 9.83
CA GLY A 29 22.00 18.63 10.15
C GLY A 29 21.68 17.74 11.35
N PRO A 30 20.43 17.80 11.86
CA PRO A 30 20.01 17.08 13.04
C PRO A 30 19.88 15.57 12.76
N ASP A 31 20.25 14.75 13.74
CA ASP A 31 19.89 13.34 13.73
C ASP A 31 18.41 13.17 14.10
N TYR A 32 17.78 12.15 13.51
CA TYR A 32 16.37 11.88 13.77
C TYR A 32 16.18 11.43 15.23
N VAL A 33 15.21 12.05 15.89
CA VAL A 33 14.69 11.64 17.20
C VAL A 33 13.20 11.43 17.05
N LYS A 34 12.71 10.26 17.46
CA LYS A 34 11.28 9.94 17.38
C LYS A 34 10.48 10.92 18.24
N PRO A 35 9.50 11.64 17.67
CA PRO A 35 8.71 12.59 18.44
C PRO A 35 7.80 11.86 19.43
N THR A 36 7.61 12.47 20.60
CA THR A 36 6.61 12.01 21.58
C THR A 36 5.23 12.47 21.12
N VAL A 37 4.34 11.52 20.83
CA VAL A 37 2.96 11.80 20.40
C VAL A 37 2.02 11.46 21.55
N ALA A 38 1.04 12.33 21.81
CA ALA A 38 0.00 12.05 22.79
C ALA A 38 -0.90 10.92 22.27
N ILE A 39 -0.98 9.82 23.02
CA ILE A 39 -1.83 8.67 22.70
C ILE A 39 -2.89 8.50 23.79
N PRO A 40 -4.10 8.01 23.46
CA PRO A 40 -5.08 7.65 24.48
C PRO A 40 -4.58 6.47 25.33
N ASP A 41 -4.88 6.48 26.63
CA ASP A 41 -4.51 5.39 27.55
C ASP A 41 -5.29 4.09 27.25
N ALA A 42 -6.54 4.22 26.82
CA ALA A 42 -7.42 3.11 26.48
C ALA A 42 -8.46 3.53 25.43
N TYR A 43 -8.99 2.55 24.70
CA TYR A 43 -10.15 2.74 23.84
C TYR A 43 -11.44 2.85 24.64
N ARG A 44 -12.39 3.66 24.16
CA ARG A 44 -13.71 3.84 24.79
C ARG A 44 -14.53 2.56 24.76
N TYR A 45 -14.44 1.82 23.67
CA TYR A 45 -15.13 0.55 23.50
C TYR A 45 -14.17 -0.61 23.76
N GLN A 46 -14.35 -1.30 24.89
CA GLN A 46 -13.56 -2.49 25.22
C GLN A 46 -14.38 -3.74 24.90
N LEU A 47 -13.85 -4.57 24.01
CA LEU A 47 -14.39 -5.89 23.68
C LEU A 47 -13.55 -6.96 24.39
N SER A 48 -14.16 -8.10 24.72
CA SER A 48 -13.45 -9.23 25.30
C SER A 48 -12.44 -9.78 24.31
N ALA A 49 -11.18 -9.39 24.49
CA ALA A 49 -10.10 -9.78 23.62
C ALA A 49 -9.58 -11.18 23.98
N THR A 50 -9.15 -11.92 22.97
CA THR A 50 -8.45 -13.20 23.14
C THR A 50 -7.14 -13.15 22.37
N ASP A 51 -6.08 -13.75 22.91
CA ASP A 51 -4.81 -13.88 22.19
C ASP A 51 -5.01 -14.68 20.90
N ILE A 52 -4.71 -14.04 19.77
CA ILE A 52 -4.81 -14.67 18.46
C ILE A 52 -3.55 -15.52 18.24
N GLN A 53 -3.77 -16.83 18.13
CA GLN A 53 -2.75 -17.80 17.75
C GLN A 53 -2.94 -18.18 16.27
N GLY A 54 -1.92 -17.97 15.43
CA GLY A 54 -1.96 -18.37 14.02
C GLY A 54 -1.18 -17.46 13.07
N SER A 55 -0.98 -17.92 11.83
CA SER A 55 -0.45 -17.13 10.71
C SER A 55 -1.59 -16.74 9.78
N GLY A 56 -1.80 -15.44 9.54
CA GLY A 56 -2.88 -14.94 8.68
C GLY A 56 -4.23 -14.93 9.37
N TRP A 57 -4.68 -13.75 9.80
CA TRP A 57 -5.88 -13.57 10.61
C TRP A 57 -7.18 -14.06 9.94
N TRP A 58 -7.22 -14.12 8.61
CA TRP A 58 -8.38 -14.57 7.84
C TRP A 58 -8.62 -16.08 7.91
N THR A 59 -7.61 -16.88 8.24
CA THR A 59 -7.76 -18.34 8.41
C THR A 59 -8.72 -18.69 9.56
N ALA A 60 -8.95 -17.75 10.48
CA ALA A 60 -9.92 -17.92 11.57
C ALA A 60 -11.39 -17.98 11.08
N TYR A 61 -11.68 -17.57 9.84
CA TYR A 61 -12.98 -17.81 9.20
C TYR A 61 -13.22 -19.29 8.84
N ALA A 62 -12.17 -20.12 8.86
CA ALA A 62 -12.22 -21.55 8.59
C ALA A 62 -12.91 -21.93 7.25
N ASP A 63 -12.75 -21.09 6.23
CA ASP A 63 -13.32 -21.30 4.89
C ASP A 63 -12.21 -21.49 3.85
N ALA A 64 -12.14 -22.70 3.28
CA ALA A 64 -11.12 -23.08 2.32
C ALA A 64 -11.23 -22.34 0.96
N GLN A 65 -12.43 -21.91 0.56
CA GLN A 65 -12.61 -21.09 -0.65
C GLN A 65 -12.08 -19.68 -0.40
N LEU A 66 -12.38 -19.10 0.76
CA LEU A 66 -11.84 -17.79 1.15
C LEU A 66 -10.31 -17.81 1.17
N ASP A 67 -9.70 -18.83 1.78
CA ASP A 67 -8.25 -18.99 1.81
C ASP A 67 -7.66 -19.10 0.40
N ALA A 68 -8.30 -19.88 -0.49
CA ALA A 68 -7.88 -20.02 -1.88
C ALA A 68 -7.94 -18.68 -2.65
N LEU A 69 -9.00 -17.89 -2.46
CA LEU A 69 -9.15 -16.56 -3.07
C LEU A 69 -8.05 -15.60 -2.60
N VAL A 70 -7.72 -15.61 -1.31
CA VAL A 70 -6.63 -14.78 -0.76
C VAL A 70 -5.28 -15.19 -1.36
N GLN A 71 -4.96 -16.49 -1.36
CA GLN A 71 -3.70 -16.98 -1.92
C GLN A 71 -3.55 -16.65 -3.40
N GLU A 72 -4.63 -16.79 -4.15
CA GLU A 72 -4.66 -16.41 -5.56
C GLU A 72 -4.40 -14.92 -5.76
N ALA A 73 -5.08 -14.06 -4.99
CA ALA A 73 -4.91 -12.62 -5.09
C ALA A 73 -3.46 -12.20 -4.79
N LEU A 74 -2.83 -12.79 -3.77
CA LEU A 74 -1.43 -12.51 -3.44
C LEU A 74 -0.46 -12.86 -4.59
N GLY A 75 -0.81 -13.83 -5.44
CA GLY A 75 -0.03 -14.18 -6.63
C GLY A 75 -0.35 -13.35 -7.88
N ASN A 76 -1.59 -12.85 -8.02
CA ASN A 76 -2.09 -12.35 -9.30
C ASN A 76 -2.55 -10.89 -9.32
N ASN A 77 -2.87 -10.30 -8.16
CA ASN A 77 -3.42 -8.95 -8.07
C ASN A 77 -2.47 -7.89 -8.67
N ARG A 78 -3.03 -6.99 -9.48
CA ARG A 78 -2.24 -6.00 -10.23
C ARG A 78 -1.77 -4.82 -9.37
N ASP A 79 -2.55 -4.40 -8.37
CA ASP A 79 -2.13 -3.34 -7.45
C ASP A 79 -0.96 -3.79 -6.58
N LEU A 80 -0.95 -5.05 -6.12
CA LEU A 80 0.18 -5.63 -5.40
C LEU A 80 1.44 -5.73 -6.27
N ARG A 81 1.29 -6.06 -7.56
CA ARG A 81 2.40 -6.05 -8.51
C ARG A 81 2.95 -4.63 -8.73
N ILE A 82 2.08 -3.63 -8.86
CA ILE A 82 2.48 -2.22 -8.95
C ILE A 82 3.22 -1.78 -7.68
N ALA A 83 2.69 -2.11 -6.50
CA ALA A 83 3.33 -1.78 -5.23
C ALA A 83 4.71 -2.45 -5.08
N SER A 84 4.86 -3.70 -5.55
CA SER A 84 6.14 -4.40 -5.54
C SER A 84 7.15 -3.77 -6.50
N ALA A 85 6.73 -3.41 -7.72
CA ALA A 85 7.60 -2.71 -8.68
C ALA A 85 8.07 -1.33 -8.18
N ARG A 86 7.24 -0.63 -7.38
CA ARG A 86 7.65 0.62 -6.72
C ARG A 86 8.76 0.39 -5.70
N VAL A 87 8.76 -0.74 -4.98
CA VAL A 87 9.89 -1.06 -4.08
C VAL A 87 11.19 -1.21 -4.89
N ASP A 88 11.14 -1.91 -6.02
CA ASP A 88 12.30 -2.06 -6.91
C ASP A 88 12.77 -0.70 -7.48
N GLU A 89 11.84 0.17 -7.87
CA GLU A 89 12.13 1.55 -8.29
C GLU A 89 12.89 2.33 -7.22
N PHE A 90 12.39 2.34 -5.98
CA PHE A 90 13.04 3.06 -4.88
C PHE A 90 14.37 2.43 -4.45
N ALA A 91 14.54 1.12 -4.64
CA ALA A 91 15.83 0.46 -4.45
C ALA A 91 16.86 0.92 -5.50
N ALA A 92 16.43 1.08 -6.75
CA ALA A 92 17.27 1.64 -7.81
C ALA A 92 17.59 3.12 -7.58
N ILE A 93 16.64 3.92 -7.09
CA ILE A 93 16.88 5.31 -6.68
C ILE A 93 17.93 5.37 -5.57
N LEU A 94 17.81 4.55 -4.53
CA LEU A 94 18.80 4.47 -3.46
C LEU A 94 20.20 4.12 -4.00
N ALA A 95 20.29 3.13 -4.89
CA ALA A 95 21.55 2.76 -5.52
C ALA A 95 22.15 3.92 -6.35
N GLY A 96 21.30 4.62 -7.12
CA GLY A 96 21.68 5.80 -7.90
C GLY A 96 22.17 6.96 -7.03
N THR A 97 21.48 7.29 -5.94
CA THR A 97 21.90 8.32 -4.98
C THR A 97 23.22 7.95 -4.33
N ARG A 98 23.37 6.70 -3.86
CA ARG A 98 24.60 6.20 -3.24
C ARG A 98 25.78 6.22 -4.22
N SER A 99 25.52 6.00 -5.52
CA SER A 99 26.57 5.99 -6.56
C SER A 99 27.33 7.32 -6.63
N GLN A 100 26.69 8.44 -6.29
CA GLN A 100 27.30 9.77 -6.31
C GLN A 100 28.48 9.90 -5.33
N GLY A 101 28.54 9.05 -4.30
CA GLY A 101 29.63 8.99 -3.34
C GLY A 101 30.89 8.30 -3.85
N PHE A 102 30.85 7.71 -5.06
CA PHE A 102 31.95 6.99 -5.68
C PHE A 102 32.49 7.72 -6.92
N PRO A 103 33.76 7.49 -7.30
CA PRO A 103 34.31 8.00 -8.55
C PRO A 103 33.50 7.55 -9.77
N GLN A 104 33.11 8.51 -10.61
CA GLN A 104 32.43 8.29 -11.88
C GLN A 104 33.48 8.23 -12.97
N VAL A 105 33.58 7.09 -13.67
CA VAL A 105 34.54 6.89 -14.75
C VAL A 105 33.80 6.89 -16.10
N GLY A 106 34.28 7.69 -17.03
CA GLY A 106 33.75 7.82 -18.37
C GLY A 106 34.83 7.78 -19.45
N TYR A 107 34.40 7.77 -20.69
CA TYR A 107 35.26 7.92 -21.85
C TYR A 107 34.66 8.91 -22.83
N GLY A 108 35.50 9.60 -23.59
CA GLY A 108 35.08 10.56 -24.59
C GLY A 108 36.04 10.59 -25.76
N LEU A 109 35.50 10.59 -26.97
CA LEU A 109 36.24 10.83 -28.21
C LEU A 109 35.74 12.14 -28.80
N SER A 110 36.64 13.05 -29.14
CA SER A 110 36.27 14.32 -29.76
C SER A 110 37.25 14.73 -30.86
N GLY A 111 36.72 15.37 -31.89
CA GLY A 111 37.50 16.03 -32.93
C GLY A 111 36.98 17.45 -33.06
N ASN A 112 37.82 18.43 -32.76
CA ASN A 112 37.46 19.84 -32.84
C ASN A 112 38.35 20.54 -33.85
N ARG A 113 37.76 21.35 -34.72
CA ARG A 113 38.48 22.25 -35.60
C ARG A 113 37.90 23.64 -35.46
N SER A 114 38.74 24.60 -35.09
CA SER A 114 38.34 25.99 -34.90
C SER A 114 39.29 26.93 -35.65
N ARG A 115 38.82 28.14 -35.92
CA ARG A 115 39.65 29.25 -36.38
C ARG A 115 39.52 30.40 -35.38
N ALA A 116 40.62 30.82 -34.77
CA ALA A 116 40.65 32.01 -33.92
C ALA A 116 40.61 33.28 -34.78
N SER A 117 40.12 34.39 -34.22
CA SER A 117 40.27 35.70 -34.85
C SER A 117 41.75 36.08 -34.86
N GLU A 118 42.25 36.57 -36.00
CA GLU A 118 43.62 37.04 -36.12
C GLU A 118 43.88 38.30 -35.26
N GLU A 119 42.84 39.03 -34.87
CA GLU A 119 42.92 40.14 -33.90
C GLU A 119 43.25 39.69 -32.46
N LEU A 120 43.08 38.41 -32.14
CA LEU A 120 43.22 37.87 -30.78
C LEU A 120 44.49 37.02 -30.61
N ILE A 121 45.29 36.83 -31.66
CA ILE A 121 46.49 35.99 -31.64
C ILE A 121 47.67 36.70 -32.33
N PRO A 122 48.92 36.44 -31.94
CA PRO A 122 50.07 36.97 -32.65
C PRO A 122 50.10 36.48 -34.11
N ASP A 123 50.53 37.33 -35.06
CA ASP A 123 50.61 37.03 -36.50
C ASP A 123 51.40 35.75 -36.85
N VAL A 124 52.23 35.27 -35.93
CA VAL A 124 53.09 34.08 -36.10
C VAL A 124 52.36 32.77 -35.81
N VAL A 125 51.15 32.83 -35.24
CA VAL A 125 50.37 31.64 -34.83
C VAL A 125 49.34 31.30 -35.91
N ASP A 126 49.28 30.04 -36.34
CA ASP A 126 48.23 29.58 -37.27
C ASP A 126 46.85 29.80 -36.62
N PRO A 127 45.96 30.61 -37.26
CA PRO A 127 44.63 30.85 -36.71
C PRO A 127 43.79 29.58 -36.66
N LYS A 128 44.13 28.52 -37.41
CA LYS A 128 43.41 27.26 -37.44
C LYS A 128 44.00 26.28 -36.43
N SER A 129 43.15 25.76 -35.54
CA SER A 129 43.51 24.66 -34.64
C SER A 129 42.66 23.44 -34.97
N THR A 130 43.29 22.28 -35.06
CA THR A 130 42.61 20.98 -35.10
C THR A 130 43.10 20.16 -33.92
N THR A 131 42.20 19.51 -33.20
CA THR A 131 42.55 18.65 -32.06
C THR A 131 41.65 17.44 -32.06
N PHE A 132 42.26 16.27 -32.01
CA PHE A 132 41.60 14.99 -31.79
C PHE A 132 41.96 14.50 -30.39
N ASN A 133 40.96 14.12 -29.61
CA ASN A 133 41.12 13.61 -28.24
C ASN A 133 40.45 12.25 -28.11
N GLY A 134 41.11 11.34 -27.39
CA GLY A 134 40.51 10.12 -26.87
C GLY A 134 40.86 9.98 -25.41
N LEU A 135 39.89 10.20 -24.52
CA LEU A 135 40.13 10.44 -23.10
C LEU A 135 39.29 9.49 -22.25
N LEU A 136 39.91 8.91 -21.24
CA LEU A 136 39.24 8.38 -20.06
C LEU A 136 39.20 9.49 -19.01
N THR A 137 38.04 9.71 -18.41
CA THR A 137 37.85 10.70 -17.35
C THR A 137 37.35 10.01 -16.09
N ALA A 138 37.82 10.46 -14.94
CA ALA A 138 37.32 10.07 -13.64
C ALA A 138 37.00 11.33 -12.84
N SER A 139 35.78 11.45 -12.30
CA SER A 139 35.39 12.56 -11.43
C SER A 139 34.82 12.03 -10.12
N TRP A 140 35.24 12.60 -9.00
CA TRP A 140 34.79 12.19 -7.68
C TRP A 140 34.61 13.38 -6.77
N GLU A 141 33.43 13.51 -6.15
CA GLU A 141 33.20 14.46 -5.06
C GLU A 141 33.54 13.81 -3.73
N ILE A 142 34.45 14.44 -3.00
CA ILE A 142 34.75 14.02 -1.62
C ILE A 142 33.64 14.57 -0.71
N ASP A 143 32.81 13.67 -0.18
CA ASP A 143 31.71 14.03 0.71
C ASP A 143 32.18 14.32 2.15
N LEU A 144 32.92 15.43 2.32
CA LEU A 144 33.45 15.82 3.63
C LEU A 144 32.33 16.24 4.58
N TRP A 145 31.33 16.97 4.07
CA TRP A 145 30.23 17.56 4.84
C TRP A 145 28.98 16.67 4.94
N GLY A 146 29.00 15.49 4.30
CA GLY A 146 27.94 14.50 4.39
C GLY A 146 26.69 14.81 3.58
N ARG A 147 26.78 15.62 2.52
CA ARG A 147 25.64 15.92 1.62
C ARG A 147 25.11 14.64 0.98
N ILE A 148 26.00 13.87 0.35
CA ILE A 148 25.65 12.62 -0.33
C ILE A 148 25.24 11.56 0.68
N ARG A 149 25.89 11.51 1.85
CA ARG A 149 25.48 10.64 2.97
C ARG A 149 24.06 10.92 3.44
N ARG A 150 23.69 12.19 3.65
CA ARG A 150 22.31 12.60 4.03
C ARG A 150 21.29 12.37 2.93
N GLU A 151 21.65 12.58 1.66
CA GLU A 151 20.79 12.21 0.52
C GLU A 151 20.56 10.70 0.44
N THR A 152 21.60 9.90 0.72
CA THR A 152 21.51 8.44 0.76
C THR A 152 20.66 7.96 1.93
N GLU A 153 20.77 8.62 3.10
CA GLU A 153 19.91 8.37 4.27
C GLU A 153 18.43 8.64 3.92
N ALA A 154 18.14 9.77 3.27
CA ALA A 154 16.79 10.11 2.83
C ALA A 154 16.25 9.10 1.80
N ALA A 155 17.06 8.73 0.80
CA ALA A 155 16.68 7.73 -0.20
C ALA A 155 16.40 6.35 0.42
N ARG A 156 17.18 5.95 1.44
CA ARG A 156 16.96 4.71 2.18
C ARG A 156 15.64 4.76 2.96
N ALA A 157 15.38 5.84 3.67
CA ALA A 157 14.14 6.01 4.40
C ALA A 157 12.92 5.99 3.45
N ASN A 158 13.02 6.60 2.26
CA ASN A 158 11.98 6.51 1.23
C ASN A 158 11.76 5.08 0.69
N LEU A 159 12.82 4.28 0.54
CA LEU A 159 12.68 2.85 0.21
C LEU A 159 11.92 2.11 1.31
N LEU A 160 12.31 2.29 2.58
CA LEU A 160 11.62 1.67 3.72
C LEU A 160 10.15 2.12 3.81
N ALA A 161 9.87 3.41 3.59
CA ALA A 161 8.50 3.91 3.51
C ALA A 161 7.67 3.19 2.42
N THR A 162 8.29 2.91 1.27
CA THR A 162 7.65 2.21 0.15
C THR A 162 7.44 0.72 0.45
N GLU A 163 8.34 0.09 1.21
CA GLU A 163 8.14 -1.27 1.72
C GLU A 163 6.93 -1.35 2.68
N GLU A 164 6.77 -0.37 3.58
CA GLU A 164 5.59 -0.28 4.44
C GLU A 164 4.31 0.02 3.65
N ALA A 165 4.38 0.90 2.64
CA ALA A 165 3.26 1.15 1.73
C ALA A 165 2.78 -0.14 1.03
N ARG A 166 3.71 -0.98 0.57
CA ARG A 166 3.39 -2.30 0.00
C ARG A 166 2.68 -3.20 1.01
N ARG A 167 3.11 -3.21 2.27
CA ARG A 167 2.42 -3.97 3.34
C ARG A 167 1.00 -3.44 3.59
N GLY A 168 0.80 -2.12 3.53
CA GLY A 168 -0.52 -1.50 3.58
C GLY A 168 -1.44 -1.92 2.42
N VAL A 169 -0.90 -2.06 1.20
CA VAL A 169 -1.63 -2.59 0.04
C VAL A 169 -2.05 -4.04 0.28
N ILE A 170 -1.18 -4.88 0.82
CA ILE A 170 -1.50 -6.28 1.15
C ILE A 170 -2.63 -6.35 2.18
N LEU A 171 -2.52 -5.59 3.26
CA LEU A 171 -3.53 -5.55 4.33
C LEU A 171 -4.90 -5.11 3.78
N THR A 172 -4.92 -4.07 2.94
CA THR A 172 -6.14 -3.56 2.30
C THR A 172 -6.72 -4.60 1.33
N LEU A 173 -5.89 -5.21 0.48
CA LEU A 173 -6.32 -6.23 -0.47
C LEU A 173 -7.00 -7.41 0.22
N ILE A 174 -6.37 -7.95 1.26
CA ILE A 174 -6.91 -9.09 2.02
C ILE A 174 -8.25 -8.71 2.66
N SER A 175 -8.31 -7.54 3.30
CA SER A 175 -9.54 -7.04 3.93
C SER A 175 -10.66 -6.85 2.89
N SER A 176 -10.34 -6.29 1.72
CA SER A 176 -11.30 -6.11 0.63
C SER A 176 -11.81 -7.42 0.05
N ILE A 177 -10.96 -8.46 -0.04
CA ILE A 177 -11.37 -9.80 -0.50
C ILE A 177 -12.35 -10.41 0.49
N ILE A 178 -12.04 -10.38 1.79
CA ILE A 178 -12.90 -10.99 2.82
C ILE A 178 -14.23 -10.26 2.88
N SER A 179 -14.23 -8.93 2.94
CA SER A 179 -15.47 -8.14 2.91
C SER A 179 -16.29 -8.40 1.64
N SER A 180 -15.64 -8.54 0.49
CA SER A 180 -16.31 -8.88 -0.79
C SER A 180 -16.93 -10.27 -0.78
N TYR A 181 -16.23 -11.26 -0.21
CA TYR A 181 -16.73 -12.63 -0.08
C TYR A 181 -17.90 -12.71 0.90
N VAL A 182 -17.82 -12.02 2.05
CA VAL A 182 -18.91 -11.92 3.02
C VAL A 182 -20.15 -11.27 2.39
N THR A 183 -19.99 -10.19 1.61
CA THR A 183 -21.11 -9.57 0.86
C THR A 183 -21.75 -10.54 -0.12
N LEU A 184 -20.96 -11.41 -0.74
CA LEU A 184 -21.46 -12.41 -1.66
C LEU A 184 -22.28 -13.49 -0.94
N LEU A 185 -21.82 -13.96 0.23
CA LEU A 185 -22.55 -14.90 1.09
C LEU A 185 -23.87 -14.31 1.63
N ASP A 186 -23.85 -13.02 1.97
CA ASP A 186 -25.04 -12.25 2.38
C ASP A 186 -26.09 -12.19 1.26
N LEU A 187 -25.67 -11.83 0.04
CA LEU A 187 -26.56 -11.82 -1.12
C LEU A 187 -27.12 -13.20 -1.48
N ASP A 188 -26.31 -14.26 -1.35
CA ASP A 188 -26.78 -15.63 -1.54
C ASP A 188 -27.86 -16.01 -0.49
N GLU A 189 -27.69 -15.59 0.76
CA GLU A 189 -28.68 -15.84 1.83
C GLU A 189 -29.98 -15.05 1.57
N GLN A 190 -29.89 -13.78 1.15
CA GLN A 190 -31.05 -12.99 0.75
C GLN A 190 -31.78 -13.62 -0.44
N LEU A 191 -31.05 -14.13 -1.43
CA LEU A 191 -31.63 -14.83 -2.58
C LEU A 191 -32.34 -16.12 -2.14
N ARG A 192 -31.74 -16.87 -1.20
CA ARG A 192 -32.33 -18.09 -0.63
C ARG A 192 -33.66 -17.77 0.08
N VAL A 193 -33.68 -16.72 0.92
CA VAL A 193 -34.89 -16.24 1.61
C VAL A 193 -35.95 -15.81 0.60
N ALA A 194 -35.60 -14.97 -0.38
CA ALA A 194 -36.53 -14.48 -1.40
C ALA A 194 -37.15 -15.63 -2.22
N ARG A 195 -36.35 -16.62 -2.64
CA ARG A 195 -36.84 -17.80 -3.36
C ARG A 195 -37.78 -18.65 -2.52
N ALA A 196 -37.43 -18.92 -1.26
CA ALA A 196 -38.29 -19.67 -0.35
C ALA A 196 -39.65 -18.98 -0.13
N THR A 197 -39.64 -17.65 0.02
CA THR A 197 -40.87 -16.85 0.14
C THR A 197 -41.72 -16.89 -1.14
N VAL A 198 -41.10 -16.76 -2.31
CA VAL A 198 -41.79 -16.85 -3.61
C VAL A 198 -42.42 -18.23 -3.79
N ASP A 199 -41.71 -19.30 -3.45
CA ASP A 199 -42.23 -20.68 -3.54
C ASP A 199 -43.42 -20.90 -2.60
N GLY A 200 -43.38 -20.32 -1.39
CA GLY A 200 -44.50 -20.31 -0.46
C GLY A 200 -45.71 -19.56 -1.03
N ARG A 201 -45.51 -18.30 -1.44
CA ARG A 201 -46.58 -17.44 -1.99
C ARG A 201 -47.18 -18.01 -3.28
N LYS A 202 -46.40 -18.70 -4.11
CA LYS A 202 -46.90 -19.40 -5.30
C LYS A 202 -47.92 -20.49 -4.95
N LYS A 203 -47.69 -21.23 -3.86
CA LYS A 203 -48.65 -22.23 -3.37
C LYS A 203 -49.93 -21.55 -2.86
N SER A 204 -49.80 -20.42 -2.17
CA SER A 204 -50.96 -19.62 -1.72
C SER A 204 -51.79 -19.11 -2.89
N VAL A 205 -51.16 -18.60 -3.96
CA VAL A 205 -51.84 -18.19 -5.19
C VAL A 205 -52.68 -19.34 -5.76
N ALA A 206 -52.08 -20.53 -5.96
CA ALA A 206 -52.78 -21.69 -6.51
C ALA A 206 -53.98 -22.16 -5.64
N LEU A 207 -53.83 -22.10 -4.32
CA LEU A 207 -54.92 -22.40 -3.37
C LEU A 207 -56.08 -21.40 -3.52
N PHE A 208 -55.76 -20.11 -3.58
CA PHE A 208 -56.77 -19.05 -3.68
C PHE A 208 -57.48 -19.03 -5.05
N GLU A 209 -56.78 -19.37 -6.14
CA GLU A 209 -57.39 -19.58 -7.46
C GLU A 209 -58.47 -20.68 -7.41
N THR A 210 -58.16 -21.80 -6.76
CA THR A 210 -59.10 -22.92 -6.60
C THR A 210 -60.31 -22.51 -5.77
N ARG A 211 -60.10 -21.77 -4.68
CA ARG A 211 -61.18 -21.28 -3.81
C ARG A 211 -62.06 -20.25 -4.50
N LEU A 212 -61.48 -19.36 -5.32
CA LEU A 212 -62.20 -18.35 -6.09
C LEU A 212 -63.13 -19.02 -7.11
N ALA A 213 -62.61 -20.02 -7.84
CA ALA A 213 -63.41 -20.79 -8.80
C ALA A 213 -64.60 -21.52 -8.14
N GLY A 214 -64.45 -21.92 -6.87
CA GLY A 214 -65.53 -22.49 -6.06
C GLY A 214 -66.43 -21.48 -5.36
N GLY A 215 -66.17 -20.17 -5.48
CA GLY A 215 -66.95 -19.10 -4.83
C GLY A 215 -66.69 -18.92 -3.33
N TRP A 216 -65.60 -19.47 -2.80
CA TRP A 216 -65.25 -19.42 -1.36
C TRP A 216 -64.47 -18.18 -0.94
N VAL A 217 -63.81 -17.52 -1.89
CA VAL A 217 -63.06 -16.26 -1.68
C VAL A 217 -63.47 -15.24 -2.74
N SER A 218 -63.24 -13.98 -2.45
CA SER A 218 -63.53 -12.85 -3.34
C SER A 218 -62.37 -12.52 -4.29
N GLU A 219 -62.67 -11.83 -5.39
CA GLU A 219 -61.64 -11.28 -6.30
C GLU A 219 -60.66 -10.34 -5.57
N PHE A 220 -61.15 -9.67 -4.52
CA PHE A 220 -60.34 -8.81 -3.66
C PHE A 220 -59.26 -9.60 -2.91
N GLU A 221 -59.62 -10.71 -2.27
CA GLU A 221 -58.67 -11.59 -1.59
C GLU A 221 -57.67 -12.19 -2.59
N MET A 222 -58.15 -12.68 -3.74
CA MET A 222 -57.29 -13.20 -4.79
C MET A 222 -56.28 -12.15 -5.28
N SER A 223 -56.74 -10.91 -5.52
CA SER A 223 -55.88 -9.80 -5.93
C SER A 223 -54.80 -9.48 -4.89
N ARG A 224 -55.11 -9.58 -3.59
CA ARG A 224 -54.12 -9.38 -2.51
C ARG A 224 -53.05 -10.46 -2.50
N VAL A 225 -53.44 -11.74 -2.59
CA VAL A 225 -52.48 -12.85 -2.62
C VAL A 225 -51.57 -12.76 -3.85
N ARG A 226 -52.13 -12.41 -5.01
CA ARG A 226 -51.36 -12.20 -6.23
C ARG A 226 -50.39 -11.02 -6.10
N SER A 227 -50.84 -9.89 -5.56
CA SER A 227 -49.98 -8.71 -5.33
C SER A 227 -48.80 -9.03 -4.43
N GLU A 228 -49.01 -9.79 -3.36
CA GLU A 228 -47.92 -10.22 -2.47
C GLU A 228 -46.97 -11.19 -3.18
N TYR A 229 -47.47 -12.16 -3.95
CA TYR A 229 -46.59 -13.01 -4.77
C TYR A 229 -45.69 -12.20 -5.71
N GLU A 230 -46.25 -11.25 -6.47
CA GLU A 230 -45.49 -10.42 -7.40
C GLU A 230 -44.50 -9.50 -6.66
N THR A 231 -44.86 -9.00 -5.47
CA THR A 231 -43.96 -8.19 -4.63
C THR A 231 -42.73 -8.97 -4.18
N ALA A 232 -42.90 -10.23 -3.79
CA ALA A 232 -41.77 -11.10 -3.42
C ALA A 232 -40.93 -11.48 -4.65
N LEU A 233 -41.58 -11.77 -5.79
CA LEU A 233 -40.90 -12.11 -7.03
C LEU A 233 -40.02 -10.95 -7.53
N ALA A 234 -40.49 -9.71 -7.37
CA ALA A 234 -39.76 -8.50 -7.75
C ALA A 234 -38.47 -8.27 -6.95
N GLN A 235 -38.28 -8.93 -5.80
CA GLN A 235 -37.03 -8.83 -5.02
C GLN A 235 -35.89 -9.66 -5.58
N ILE A 236 -36.18 -10.69 -6.40
CA ILE A 236 -35.14 -11.62 -6.89
C ILE A 236 -34.16 -10.95 -7.88
N PRO A 237 -34.61 -10.21 -8.92
CA PRO A 237 -33.69 -9.68 -9.91
C PRO A 237 -32.62 -8.70 -9.37
N PRO A 238 -32.94 -7.75 -8.46
CA PRO A 238 -31.93 -6.88 -7.84
C PRO A 238 -30.87 -7.65 -7.05
N ILE A 239 -31.25 -8.72 -6.33
CA ILE A 239 -30.30 -9.54 -5.58
C ILE A 239 -29.39 -10.30 -6.55
N GLN A 240 -29.94 -10.89 -7.62
CA GLN A 240 -29.14 -11.58 -8.64
C GLN A 240 -28.16 -10.64 -9.35
N GLN A 241 -28.59 -9.41 -9.63
CA GLN A 241 -27.70 -8.37 -10.15
C GLN A 241 -26.58 -8.08 -9.15
N GLY A 242 -26.89 -7.92 -7.86
CA GLY A 242 -25.91 -7.71 -6.80
C GLY A 242 -24.87 -8.83 -6.70
N ILE A 243 -25.31 -10.09 -6.84
CA ILE A 243 -24.41 -11.26 -6.88
C ILE A 243 -23.43 -11.13 -8.06
N ALA A 244 -23.94 -10.89 -9.26
CA ALA A 244 -23.11 -10.78 -10.45
C ALA A 244 -22.10 -9.61 -10.34
N THR A 245 -22.53 -8.44 -9.88
CA THR A 245 -21.62 -7.29 -9.72
C THR A 245 -20.56 -7.55 -8.65
N GLN A 246 -20.92 -8.21 -7.55
CA GLN A 246 -19.98 -8.57 -6.49
C GLN A 246 -18.98 -9.65 -6.93
N GLU A 247 -19.41 -10.63 -7.72
CA GLU A 247 -18.53 -11.64 -8.34
C GLU A 247 -17.52 -10.98 -9.30
N HIS A 248 -17.97 -10.02 -10.11
CA HIS A 248 -17.10 -9.27 -11.00
C HIS A 248 -16.06 -8.45 -10.22
N ALA A 249 -16.47 -7.76 -9.15
CA ALA A 249 -15.58 -6.98 -8.30
C ALA A 249 -14.52 -7.88 -7.63
N LEU A 250 -14.94 -9.01 -7.05
CA LEU A 250 -14.04 -9.97 -6.42
C LEU A 250 -13.09 -10.62 -7.43
N SER A 251 -13.55 -10.91 -8.65
CA SER A 251 -12.71 -11.43 -9.74
C SER A 251 -11.53 -10.50 -10.05
N VAL A 252 -11.77 -9.18 -10.06
CA VAL A 252 -10.70 -8.19 -10.27
C VAL A 252 -9.71 -8.17 -9.11
N LEU A 253 -10.20 -8.23 -7.86
CA LEU A 253 -9.34 -8.27 -6.67
C LEU A 253 -8.40 -9.48 -6.69
N ILE A 254 -8.89 -10.65 -7.09
CA ILE A 254 -8.08 -11.87 -7.21
C ILE A 254 -7.23 -11.94 -8.50
N GLY A 255 -7.35 -10.94 -9.39
CA GLY A 255 -6.53 -10.82 -10.60
C GLY A 255 -7.01 -11.65 -11.80
N ARG A 256 -8.31 -11.99 -11.85
CA ARG A 256 -8.97 -12.71 -12.96
C ARG A 256 -9.89 -11.79 -13.77
N ASN A 257 -10.32 -12.26 -14.94
CA ASN A 257 -11.45 -11.66 -15.65
C ASN A 257 -12.76 -11.91 -14.89
N PRO A 258 -13.79 -11.04 -15.04
CA PRO A 258 -15.08 -11.22 -14.39
C PRO A 258 -15.71 -12.60 -14.67
N GLY A 259 -16.17 -13.27 -13.62
CA GLY A 259 -16.84 -14.56 -13.70
C GLY A 259 -17.35 -15.03 -12.34
N PRO A 260 -18.00 -16.21 -12.29
CA PRO A 260 -18.57 -16.73 -11.05
C PRO A 260 -17.48 -17.07 -10.02
N ILE A 261 -17.83 -16.94 -8.74
CA ILE A 261 -16.93 -17.28 -7.61
C ILE A 261 -17.48 -18.49 -6.87
N ALA A 262 -16.66 -19.53 -6.67
CA ALA A 262 -17.09 -20.72 -5.96
C ALA A 262 -17.29 -20.44 -4.45
N ARG A 263 -18.37 -21.02 -3.88
CA ARG A 263 -18.77 -20.84 -2.48
C ARG A 263 -19.31 -22.17 -1.96
N THR A 264 -18.77 -22.64 -0.84
CA THR A 264 -19.18 -23.92 -0.22
C THR A 264 -19.78 -23.75 1.17
N THR A 265 -19.68 -22.55 1.73
CA THR A 265 -20.16 -22.17 3.06
C THR A 265 -21.34 -21.22 2.91
N THR A 266 -22.23 -21.16 3.91
CA THR A 266 -23.27 -20.13 3.99
C THR A 266 -22.85 -19.01 4.95
N LEU A 267 -23.48 -17.85 4.89
CA LEU A 267 -23.21 -16.77 5.86
C LEU A 267 -23.45 -17.23 7.32
N ASN A 268 -24.38 -18.16 7.54
CA ASN A 268 -24.74 -18.65 8.87
C ASN A 268 -23.72 -19.66 9.42
N ASP A 269 -23.01 -20.37 8.54
CA ASP A 269 -22.01 -21.38 8.90
C ASP A 269 -20.59 -20.82 8.91
N LEU A 270 -20.40 -19.58 8.46
CA LEU A 270 -19.10 -18.93 8.43
C LEU A 270 -18.58 -18.70 9.85
N SER A 271 -17.41 -19.26 10.17
CA SER A 271 -16.80 -19.09 11.50
C SER A 271 -16.47 -17.62 11.75
N THR A 272 -16.66 -17.17 13.00
CA THR A 272 -16.41 -15.79 13.38
C THR A 272 -15.07 -15.69 14.11
N PRO A 273 -14.12 -14.89 13.62
CA PRO A 273 -12.81 -14.76 14.25
C PRO A 273 -12.89 -14.08 15.62
N ALA A 274 -12.04 -14.50 16.57
CA ALA A 274 -11.95 -13.87 17.89
C ALA A 274 -11.43 -12.43 17.78
N ILE A 275 -11.77 -11.53 18.69
CA ILE A 275 -11.30 -10.14 18.61
C ILE A 275 -9.87 -10.05 19.19
N PRO A 276 -8.90 -9.45 18.47
CA PRO A 276 -7.53 -9.33 18.96
C PRO A 276 -7.44 -8.46 20.21
N ALA A 277 -6.54 -8.82 21.13
CA ALA A 277 -6.07 -7.90 22.15
C ALA A 277 -5.14 -6.86 21.52
N GLY A 278 -5.21 -5.62 21.98
CA GLY A 278 -4.26 -4.59 21.58
C GLY A 278 -4.36 -3.36 22.47
N LEU A 279 -3.20 -2.87 22.90
CA LEU A 279 -3.09 -1.55 23.51
C LEU A 279 -3.00 -0.49 22.41
N PRO A 280 -3.49 0.74 22.63
CA PRO A 280 -3.29 1.85 21.70
C PRO A 280 -1.83 2.04 21.25
N SER A 281 -0.87 1.78 22.15
CA SER A 281 0.56 1.84 21.86
C SER A 281 1.05 0.83 20.82
N ASP A 282 0.40 -0.33 20.70
CA ASP A 282 0.83 -1.41 19.81
C ASP A 282 0.67 -1.02 18.33
N LEU A 283 -0.27 -0.11 18.01
CA LEU A 283 -0.49 0.38 16.66
C LEU A 283 0.75 1.06 16.08
N LEU A 284 1.49 1.80 16.91
CA LEU A 284 2.67 2.57 16.50
C LEU A 284 3.80 1.68 15.96
N LEU A 285 3.76 0.38 16.25
CA LEU A 285 4.79 -0.58 15.87
C LEU A 285 4.33 -1.56 14.79
N ARG A 286 3.03 -1.62 14.51
CA ARG A 286 2.43 -2.67 13.65
C ARG A 286 1.75 -2.14 12.40
N ARG A 287 1.21 -0.91 12.46
CA ARG A 287 0.38 -0.39 11.38
C ARG A 287 1.25 0.17 10.24
N PRO A 288 1.16 -0.37 9.01
CA PRO A 288 2.09 0.01 7.94
C PRO A 288 2.01 1.49 7.51
N ASP A 289 0.84 2.12 7.59
CA ASP A 289 0.65 3.54 7.29
C ASP A 289 1.40 4.46 8.28
N ILE A 290 1.38 4.14 9.58
CA ILE A 290 2.15 4.87 10.61
C ILE A 290 3.65 4.71 10.36
N LEU A 291 4.11 3.48 10.10
CA LEU A 291 5.53 3.21 9.83
C LEU A 291 6.00 3.88 8.54
N GLN A 292 5.16 3.91 7.50
CA GLN A 292 5.42 4.65 6.26
C GLN A 292 5.60 6.14 6.55
N ALA A 293 4.69 6.75 7.31
CA ALA A 293 4.75 8.17 7.64
C ALA A 293 5.99 8.51 8.52
N GLU A 294 6.37 7.62 9.43
CA GLU A 294 7.60 7.77 10.22
C GLU A 294 8.85 7.78 9.31
N GLN A 295 8.92 6.87 8.35
CA GLN A 295 10.03 6.83 7.39
C GLN A 295 10.08 8.07 6.48
N GLN A 296 8.93 8.62 6.10
CA GLN A 296 8.87 9.91 5.37
C GLN A 296 9.37 11.09 6.23
N LEU A 297 9.08 11.08 7.54
CA LEU A 297 9.63 12.06 8.47
C LEU A 297 11.15 11.91 8.63
N ILE A 298 11.67 10.68 8.69
CA ILE A 298 13.13 10.42 8.70
C ILE A 298 13.77 10.96 7.41
N ALA A 299 13.15 10.70 6.26
CA ALA A 299 13.66 11.17 4.97
C ALA A 299 13.74 12.69 4.88
N SER A 300 12.67 13.39 5.29
CA SER A 300 12.65 14.86 5.28
C SER A 300 13.61 15.47 6.31
N ASN A 301 13.82 14.83 7.46
CA ASN A 301 14.82 15.23 8.44
C ASN A 301 16.25 15.17 7.85
N ALA A 302 16.60 14.07 7.20
CA ALA A 302 17.94 13.91 6.59
C ALA A 302 18.21 14.98 5.51
N LEU A 303 17.19 15.39 4.74
CA LEU A 303 17.32 16.43 3.72
C LEU A 303 17.67 17.82 4.28
N ILE A 304 17.37 18.12 5.55
CA ILE A 304 17.86 19.34 6.22
C ILE A 304 19.39 19.35 6.23
N GLY A 305 20.01 18.19 6.50
CA GLY A 305 21.45 18.01 6.48
C GLY A 305 22.07 18.22 5.11
N SER A 306 21.46 17.67 4.06
CA SER A 306 21.90 17.91 2.67
C SER A 306 21.81 19.39 2.29
N ALA A 307 20.70 20.07 2.64
CA ALA A 307 20.55 21.50 2.38
C ALA A 307 21.58 22.35 3.14
N ARG A 308 21.88 22.01 4.40
CA ARG A 308 22.93 22.68 5.18
C ARG A 308 24.32 22.48 4.61
N ALA A 309 24.60 21.31 4.03
CA ALA A 309 25.88 21.02 3.41
C ALA A 309 26.19 21.93 2.20
N LEU A 310 25.18 22.55 1.57
CA LEU A 310 25.35 23.49 0.46
C LEU A 310 26.08 24.80 0.87
N PHE A 311 26.14 25.12 2.16
CA PHE A 311 26.92 26.27 2.66
C PHE A 311 28.43 26.04 2.61
N PHE A 312 28.88 24.79 2.45
CA PHE A 312 30.27 24.44 2.55
C PHE A 312 30.92 24.21 1.18
N PRO A 313 32.24 24.40 1.04
CA PRO A 313 32.93 24.16 -0.22
C PRO A 313 32.83 22.70 -0.68
N ARG A 314 32.56 22.51 -1.97
CA ARG A 314 32.61 21.20 -2.62
C ARG A 314 34.05 20.89 -3.02
N ILE A 315 34.51 19.69 -2.71
CA ILE A 315 35.85 19.21 -3.06
C ILE A 315 35.68 18.16 -4.17
N THR A 316 36.19 18.46 -5.37
CA THR A 316 36.09 17.57 -6.53
C THR A 316 37.48 17.17 -7.00
N LEU A 317 37.70 15.86 -7.18
CA LEU A 317 38.90 15.32 -7.80
C LEU A 317 38.56 14.90 -9.24
N THR A 318 39.32 15.40 -10.21
CA THR A 318 39.20 15.04 -11.62
C THR A 318 40.51 14.48 -12.13
N GLY A 319 40.47 13.25 -12.62
CA GLY A 319 41.57 12.59 -13.32
C GLY A 319 41.24 12.45 -14.80
N LEU A 320 42.24 12.64 -15.65
CA LEU A 320 42.15 12.41 -17.08
C LEU A 320 43.37 11.63 -17.54
N LEU A 321 43.13 10.64 -18.42
CA LEU A 321 44.17 9.84 -19.04
C LEU A 321 43.76 9.56 -20.49
N GLY A 322 44.65 9.80 -21.45
CA GLY A 322 44.34 9.46 -22.81
C GLY A 322 45.33 9.97 -23.85
N LEU A 323 44.77 10.34 -24.99
CA LEU A 323 45.49 10.73 -26.20
C LEU A 323 44.98 12.08 -26.68
N ALA A 324 45.88 12.99 -27.05
CA ALA A 324 45.57 14.25 -27.69
C ALA A 324 46.54 14.50 -28.85
N SER A 325 46.03 14.86 -30.03
CA SER A 325 46.87 15.08 -31.21
C SER A 325 46.28 16.11 -32.16
N PRO A 326 47.11 16.95 -32.81
CA PRO A 326 46.64 17.86 -33.86
C PRO A 326 46.27 17.14 -35.16
N SER A 327 46.59 15.85 -35.31
CA SER A 327 46.21 15.05 -36.47
C SER A 327 45.74 13.64 -36.08
N LEU A 328 44.68 13.17 -36.73
CA LEU A 328 44.09 11.86 -36.46
C LEU A 328 45.10 10.72 -36.67
N GLY A 329 45.93 10.80 -37.71
CA GLY A 329 46.94 9.79 -38.02
C GLY A 329 48.07 9.68 -36.99
N LYS A 330 48.24 10.68 -36.11
CA LYS A 330 49.24 10.66 -35.02
C LYS A 330 48.62 10.38 -33.65
N LEU A 331 47.30 10.18 -33.57
CA LEU A 331 46.59 10.03 -32.30
C LEU A 331 47.06 8.83 -31.48
N PHE A 332 47.40 7.72 -32.13
CA PHE A 332 47.90 6.50 -31.47
C PHE A 332 49.43 6.43 -31.43
N SER A 333 50.14 7.53 -31.70
CA SER A 333 51.59 7.59 -31.56
C SER A 333 51.99 7.80 -30.09
N GLY A 334 53.16 7.29 -29.68
CA GLY A 334 53.64 7.42 -28.30
C GLY A 334 53.83 8.86 -27.79
N HIS A 335 53.80 9.87 -28.68
CA HIS A 335 53.89 11.28 -28.31
C HIS A 335 52.52 11.92 -28.05
N ALA A 336 51.43 11.23 -28.33
CA ALA A 336 50.07 11.74 -28.15
C ALA A 336 49.52 11.50 -26.72
N HIS A 337 50.25 10.78 -25.86
CA HIS A 337 49.82 10.51 -24.48
C HIS A 337 49.67 11.79 -23.66
N THR A 338 48.54 11.92 -22.97
CA THR A 338 48.24 13.04 -22.08
C THR A 338 47.57 12.54 -20.81
N TRP A 339 47.85 13.20 -19.69
CA TRP A 339 47.19 12.96 -18.41
C TRP A 339 47.11 14.25 -17.61
N SER A 340 46.11 14.34 -16.74
CA SER A 340 46.04 15.39 -15.73
C SER A 340 45.34 14.88 -14.49
N PHE A 341 45.67 15.50 -13.36
CA PHE A 341 45.01 15.27 -12.08
C PHE A 341 44.79 16.62 -11.42
N THR A 342 43.53 16.97 -11.19
CA THR A 342 43.11 18.28 -10.70
C THR A 342 42.21 18.08 -9.48
N GLY A 343 42.58 18.69 -8.36
CA GLY A 343 41.68 18.89 -7.23
C GLY A 343 41.12 20.31 -7.28
N ASP A 344 39.80 20.43 -7.25
CA ASP A 344 39.09 21.71 -7.20
C ASP A 344 38.33 21.84 -5.88
N VAL A 345 38.40 23.02 -5.28
CA VAL A 345 37.65 23.37 -4.07
C VAL A 345 36.91 24.66 -4.34
N ALA A 346 35.60 24.57 -4.48
CA ALA A 346 34.74 25.70 -4.80
C ALA A 346 33.56 25.75 -3.83
N GLY A 347 33.28 26.94 -3.30
CA GLY A 347 32.18 27.16 -2.36
C GLY A 347 31.50 28.51 -2.60
N PRO A 348 30.23 28.65 -2.18
CA PRO A 348 29.50 29.90 -2.31
C PRO A 348 29.98 30.95 -1.30
N ILE A 349 30.13 32.20 -1.74
CA ILE A 349 30.40 33.36 -0.86
C ILE A 349 29.13 34.20 -0.67
N TYR A 350 28.39 34.44 -1.76
CA TYR A 350 27.14 35.20 -1.75
C TYR A 350 26.15 34.57 -2.73
N THR A 351 24.96 34.22 -2.24
CA THR A 351 23.90 33.57 -3.04
C THR A 351 22.57 34.33 -2.99
N GLY A 352 22.56 35.59 -2.54
CA GLY A 352 21.33 36.38 -2.41
C GLY A 352 20.25 35.75 -1.51
N GLY A 353 20.66 34.97 -0.50
CA GLY A 353 19.74 34.26 0.40
C GLY A 353 19.28 32.87 -0.08
N GLY A 354 19.68 32.42 -1.28
CA GLY A 354 19.23 31.14 -1.85
C GLY A 354 19.51 29.90 -0.99
N LEU A 355 20.67 29.83 -0.32
CA LEU A 355 21.00 28.69 0.54
C LEU A 355 20.20 28.67 1.84
N THR A 356 19.96 29.85 2.43
CA THR A 356 19.08 30.00 3.59
C THR A 356 17.67 29.55 3.23
N ALA A 357 17.15 30.02 2.09
CA ALA A 357 15.83 29.60 1.60
C ALA A 357 15.75 28.08 1.34
N ALA A 358 16.83 27.43 0.89
CA ALA A 358 16.87 25.98 0.72
C ALA A 358 16.80 25.22 2.06
N VAL A 359 17.49 25.71 3.10
CA VAL A 359 17.40 25.13 4.45
C VAL A 359 16.03 25.37 5.06
N ASP A 360 15.47 26.58 4.89
CA ASP A 360 14.12 26.90 5.36
C ASP A 360 13.07 26.02 4.66
N GLN A 361 13.22 25.80 3.36
CA GLN A 361 12.36 24.87 2.60
C GLN A 361 12.47 23.43 3.13
N ALA A 362 13.68 22.93 3.36
CA ALA A 362 13.88 21.58 3.89
C ALA A 362 13.29 21.44 5.31
N THR A 363 13.45 22.47 6.14
CA THR A 363 12.89 22.54 7.50
C THR A 363 11.36 22.53 7.44
N ALA A 364 10.75 23.36 6.58
CA ALA A 364 9.30 23.39 6.41
C ALA A 364 8.73 22.05 5.91
N ARG A 365 9.44 21.34 5.02
CA ARG A 365 9.05 19.98 4.58
C ARG A 365 9.11 18.95 5.71
N ARG A 366 10.08 19.06 6.61
CA ARG A 366 10.16 18.22 7.82
C ARG A 366 9.01 18.49 8.77
N GLU A 367 8.63 19.75 8.97
CA GLU A 367 7.45 20.12 9.78
C GLU A 367 6.14 19.62 9.14
N GLN A 368 6.00 19.69 7.81
CA GLN A 368 4.88 19.06 7.09
C GLN A 368 4.83 17.54 7.34
N SER A 369 5.97 16.88 7.30
CA SER A 369 6.07 15.42 7.52
C SER A 369 5.74 15.05 8.97
N LEU A 370 6.11 15.90 9.95
CA LEU A 370 5.78 15.71 11.36
C LEU A 370 4.27 15.80 11.57
N ALA A 371 3.63 16.85 11.07
CA ALA A 371 2.19 17.01 11.15
C ALA A 371 1.45 15.86 10.44
N SER A 372 1.97 15.39 9.30
CA SER A 372 1.43 14.22 8.60
C SER A 372 1.54 12.94 9.43
N TYR A 373 2.67 12.70 10.10
CA TYR A 373 2.87 11.55 10.98
C TYR A 373 1.89 11.58 12.16
N GLU A 374 1.74 12.74 12.81
CA GLU A 374 0.77 12.94 13.90
C GLU A 374 -0.68 12.71 13.44
N LEU A 375 -1.04 13.22 12.26
CA LEU A 375 -2.37 13.04 11.69
C LEU A 375 -2.67 11.58 11.33
N VAL A 376 -1.68 10.84 10.79
CA VAL A 376 -1.83 9.40 10.50
C VAL A 376 -2.07 8.62 11.79
N ILE A 377 -1.37 8.96 12.88
CA ILE A 377 -1.60 8.35 14.20
C ILE A 377 -3.02 8.67 14.72
N GLN A 378 -3.46 9.92 14.63
CA GLN A 378 -4.81 10.31 15.06
C GLN A 378 -5.90 9.59 14.27
N ASN A 379 -5.75 9.50 12.95
CA ASN A 379 -6.67 8.75 12.09
C ASN A 379 -6.63 7.25 12.41
N ALA A 380 -5.45 6.69 12.73
CA ALA A 380 -5.35 5.29 13.11
C ALA A 380 -6.13 4.99 14.41
N PHE A 381 -6.08 5.88 15.40
CA PHE A 381 -6.90 5.74 16.61
C PHE A 381 -8.39 5.88 16.31
N ARG A 382 -8.78 6.87 15.50
CA ARG A 382 -10.19 7.02 15.08
C ARG A 382 -10.69 5.77 14.37
N ASP A 383 -9.93 5.24 13.42
CA ASP A 383 -10.31 4.04 12.66
C ASP A 383 -10.55 2.83 13.56
N VAL A 384 -9.77 2.67 14.65
CA VAL A 384 -9.98 1.60 15.64
C VAL A 384 -11.22 1.86 16.50
N GLU A 385 -11.40 3.08 17.02
CA GLU A 385 -12.58 3.45 17.80
C GLU A 385 -13.89 3.26 17.01
N ASP A 386 -13.91 3.73 15.75
CA ASP A 386 -15.05 3.57 14.85
C ASP A 386 -15.32 2.09 14.59
N SER A 387 -14.28 1.30 14.31
CA SER A 387 -14.44 -0.14 14.08
C SER A 387 -14.93 -0.90 15.33
N LEU A 388 -14.49 -0.51 16.52
CA LEU A 388 -14.96 -1.10 17.78
C LEU A 388 -16.44 -0.76 18.04
N ALA A 389 -16.86 0.48 17.75
CA ALA A 389 -18.25 0.89 17.83
C ALA A 389 -19.11 0.12 16.81
N ASP A 390 -18.64 -0.02 15.58
CA ASP A 390 -19.31 -0.76 14.51
C ASP A 390 -19.52 -2.22 14.90
N VAL A 391 -18.48 -2.91 15.41
CA VAL A 391 -18.59 -4.31 15.86
C VAL A 391 -19.62 -4.45 16.98
N ARG A 392 -19.61 -3.55 17.96
CA ARG A 392 -20.55 -3.58 19.08
C ARG A 392 -21.99 -3.40 18.61
N HIS A 393 -22.27 -2.33 17.87
CA HIS A 393 -23.64 -1.96 17.52
C HIS A 393 -24.21 -2.84 16.40
N SER A 394 -23.39 -3.34 15.47
CA SER A 394 -23.83 -4.36 14.51
C SER A 394 -24.20 -5.68 15.18
N ALA A 395 -23.49 -6.09 16.25
CA ALA A 395 -23.87 -7.25 17.05
C ALA A 395 -25.22 -7.04 17.75
N GLU A 396 -25.42 -5.89 18.41
CA GLU A 396 -26.67 -5.53 19.09
C GLU A 396 -27.88 -5.53 18.11
N LEU A 397 -27.69 -4.99 16.90
CA LEU A 397 -28.70 -4.98 15.84
C LEU A 397 -29.02 -6.39 15.35
N ARG A 398 -27.99 -7.18 14.99
CA ARG A 398 -28.13 -8.58 14.55
C ARG A 398 -28.91 -9.40 15.57
N ASP A 399 -28.55 -9.30 16.85
CA ASP A 399 -29.19 -10.09 17.91
C ASP A 399 -30.65 -9.69 18.13
N SER A 400 -30.96 -8.40 17.97
CA SER A 400 -32.34 -7.89 18.05
C SER A 400 -33.20 -8.36 16.88
N LEU A 401 -32.67 -8.29 15.66
CA LEU A 401 -33.34 -8.81 14.46
C LEU A 401 -33.52 -10.33 14.52
N GLN A 402 -32.57 -11.06 15.10
CA GLN A 402 -32.70 -12.50 15.29
C GLN A 402 -33.87 -12.86 16.21
N ARG A 403 -34.05 -12.13 17.32
CA ARG A 403 -35.22 -12.28 18.20
C ARG A 403 -36.52 -11.88 17.49
N ASN A 404 -36.50 -10.82 16.70
CA ASN A 404 -37.65 -10.37 15.92
C ASN A 404 -38.11 -11.43 14.90
N VAL A 405 -37.17 -12.01 14.14
CA VAL A 405 -37.46 -13.10 13.20
C VAL A 405 -38.04 -14.32 13.93
N ALA A 406 -37.49 -14.69 15.09
CA ALA A 406 -38.04 -15.80 15.88
C ALA A 406 -39.49 -15.53 16.35
N ALA A 407 -39.79 -14.31 16.80
CA ALA A 407 -41.13 -13.90 17.20
C ALA A 407 -42.11 -13.88 16.01
N LEU A 408 -41.69 -13.34 14.86
CA LEU A 408 -42.51 -13.28 13.65
C LEU A 408 -42.78 -14.67 13.06
N ARG A 409 -41.81 -15.59 13.11
CA ARG A 409 -42.03 -17.00 12.72
C ARG A 409 -43.13 -17.64 13.57
N ARG A 410 -43.09 -17.45 14.89
CA ARG A 410 -44.15 -17.93 15.78
C ARG A 410 -45.49 -17.24 15.49
N GLY A 411 -45.46 -15.95 15.14
CA GLY A 411 -46.65 -15.21 14.71
C GLY A 411 -47.29 -15.80 13.45
N VAL A 412 -46.49 -16.15 12.43
CA VAL A 412 -46.98 -16.77 11.19
C VAL A 412 -47.62 -18.13 11.49
N GLU A 413 -47.03 -18.95 12.36
CA GLU A 413 -47.63 -20.22 12.78
C GLU A 413 -49.01 -20.02 13.41
N LEU A 414 -49.12 -19.11 14.39
CA LEU A 414 -50.37 -18.81 15.09
C LEU A 414 -51.43 -18.19 14.16
N ALA A 415 -51.04 -17.29 13.27
CA ALA A 415 -51.96 -16.68 12.30
C ALA A 415 -52.53 -17.73 11.34
N ASN A 416 -51.71 -18.67 10.88
CA ASN A 416 -52.15 -19.80 10.06
C ASN A 416 -53.12 -20.71 10.82
N GLU A 417 -52.81 -21.08 12.07
CA GLU A 417 -53.71 -21.90 12.91
C GLU A 417 -55.08 -21.21 13.09
N ARG A 418 -55.11 -19.89 13.36
CA ARG A 418 -56.37 -19.13 13.50
C ARG A 418 -57.17 -19.09 12.20
N TYR A 419 -56.49 -18.90 11.08
CA TYR A 419 -57.11 -18.87 9.76
C TYR A 419 -57.73 -20.22 9.39
N GLU A 420 -56.98 -21.32 9.56
CA GLU A 420 -57.45 -22.67 9.25
C GLU A 420 -58.66 -23.09 10.10
N ASN A 421 -58.75 -22.58 11.34
CA ASN A 421 -59.87 -22.81 12.23
C ASN A 421 -61.00 -21.76 12.10
N GLY A 422 -60.91 -20.82 11.16
CA GLY A 422 -61.95 -19.82 10.87
C GLY A 422 -62.08 -18.69 11.89
N PHE A 423 -61.07 -18.48 12.73
CA PHE A 423 -61.04 -17.42 13.76
C PHE A 423 -60.46 -16.09 13.27
N SER A 424 -59.87 -16.03 12.07
CA SER A 424 -59.33 -14.81 11.47
C SER A 424 -59.43 -14.81 9.94
N ASP A 425 -59.30 -13.63 9.33
CA ASP A 425 -59.17 -13.44 7.88
C ASP A 425 -57.73 -13.77 7.44
N TYR A 426 -57.56 -14.25 6.20
CA TYR A 426 -56.26 -14.55 5.61
C TYR A 426 -55.35 -13.31 5.53
N LEU A 427 -55.92 -12.11 5.56
CA LEU A 427 -55.14 -10.87 5.62
C LEU A 427 -54.17 -10.85 6.81
N GLU A 428 -54.55 -11.40 7.96
CA GLU A 428 -53.68 -11.45 9.14
C GLU A 428 -52.45 -12.35 8.89
N VAL A 429 -52.64 -13.45 8.14
CA VAL A 429 -51.55 -14.33 7.71
C VAL A 429 -50.61 -13.57 6.77
N LEU A 430 -51.15 -12.94 5.71
CA LEU A 430 -50.36 -12.18 4.74
C LEU A 430 -49.55 -11.05 5.39
N ASP A 431 -50.14 -10.30 6.31
CA ASP A 431 -49.44 -9.20 6.99
C ASP A 431 -48.29 -9.71 7.87
N THR A 432 -48.50 -10.82 8.56
CA THR A 432 -47.47 -11.44 9.40
C THR A 432 -46.35 -12.05 8.55
N GLU A 433 -46.69 -12.73 7.44
CA GLU A 433 -45.72 -13.27 6.48
C GLU A 433 -44.91 -12.16 5.80
N ARG A 434 -45.54 -11.05 5.43
CA ARG A 434 -44.85 -9.88 4.87
C ARG A 434 -43.86 -9.28 5.86
N SER A 435 -44.27 -9.16 7.12
CA SER A 435 -43.40 -8.68 8.21
C SER A 435 -42.23 -9.63 8.44
N LEU A 436 -42.48 -10.95 8.45
CA LEU A 436 -41.42 -11.97 8.56
C LEU A 436 -40.43 -11.88 7.40
N PHE A 437 -40.92 -11.81 6.15
CA PHE A 437 -40.06 -11.74 4.98
C PHE A 437 -39.12 -10.52 5.02
N SER A 438 -39.66 -9.34 5.37
CA SER A 438 -38.86 -8.12 5.56
C SER A 438 -37.81 -8.29 6.67
N ALA A 439 -38.19 -8.87 7.81
CA ALA A 439 -37.29 -9.09 8.94
C ALA A 439 -36.18 -10.12 8.63
N GLU A 440 -36.47 -11.16 7.84
CA GLU A 440 -35.48 -12.15 7.42
C GLU A 440 -34.43 -11.55 6.46
N LEU A 441 -34.85 -10.70 5.52
CA LEU A 441 -33.91 -9.96 4.67
C LEU A 441 -33.03 -9.00 5.49
N GLN A 442 -33.62 -8.28 6.45
CA GLN A 442 -32.87 -7.40 7.35
C GLN A 442 -31.87 -8.17 8.22
N LEU A 443 -32.24 -9.36 8.72
CA LEU A 443 -31.35 -10.20 9.51
C LEU A 443 -30.18 -10.72 8.67
N ALA A 444 -30.40 -11.13 7.42
CA ALA A 444 -29.34 -11.54 6.51
C ALA A 444 -28.31 -10.40 6.32
N ALA A 445 -28.79 -9.21 5.97
CA ALA A 445 -27.94 -8.03 5.82
C ALA A 445 -27.17 -7.68 7.12
N ALA A 446 -27.84 -7.69 8.27
CA ALA A 446 -27.22 -7.39 9.57
C ALA A 446 -26.13 -8.41 9.96
N ARG A 447 -26.28 -9.68 9.56
CA ARG A 447 -25.22 -10.68 9.74
C ARG A 447 -24.02 -10.38 8.86
N GLY A 448 -24.24 -9.98 7.61
CA GLY A 448 -23.18 -9.55 6.69
C GLY A 448 -22.43 -8.32 7.23
N ASP A 449 -23.17 -7.33 7.71
CA ASP A 449 -22.61 -6.09 8.29
C ASP A 449 -21.75 -6.38 9.52
N TYR A 450 -22.19 -7.26 10.42
CA TYR A 450 -21.40 -7.66 11.58
C TYR A 450 -20.07 -8.32 11.17
N GLN A 451 -20.09 -9.21 10.18
CA GLN A 451 -18.87 -9.86 9.68
C GLN A 451 -17.93 -8.84 9.00
N ARG A 452 -18.46 -7.89 8.22
CA ARG A 452 -17.67 -6.80 7.62
C ARG A 452 -17.10 -5.84 8.68
N ALA A 453 -17.82 -5.57 9.77
CA ALA A 453 -17.33 -4.76 10.88
C ALA A 453 -16.11 -5.43 11.55
N LEU A 454 -16.13 -6.75 11.72
CA LEU A 454 -14.97 -7.50 12.22
C LEU A 454 -13.78 -7.38 11.28
N VAL A 455 -13.98 -7.54 9.96
CA VAL A 455 -12.92 -7.33 8.96
C VAL A 455 -12.30 -5.93 9.07
N SER A 456 -13.13 -4.89 9.21
CA SER A 456 -12.68 -3.51 9.40
C SER A 456 -11.85 -3.34 10.68
N LEU A 457 -12.27 -3.95 11.79
CA LEU A 457 -11.52 -3.92 13.05
C LEU A 457 -10.14 -4.57 12.90
N TYR A 458 -10.07 -5.74 12.27
CA TYR A 458 -8.81 -6.43 11.99
C TYR A 458 -7.85 -5.59 11.15
N ARG A 459 -8.38 -4.93 10.11
CA ARG A 459 -7.62 -3.98 9.28
C ARG A 459 -7.12 -2.79 10.09
N ALA A 460 -7.98 -2.19 10.92
CA ALA A 460 -7.66 -1.01 11.71
C ALA A 460 -6.57 -1.28 12.77
N LEU A 461 -6.56 -2.48 13.33
CA LEU A 461 -5.53 -2.97 14.25
C LEU A 461 -4.20 -3.33 13.56
N GLY A 462 -4.13 -3.20 12.24
CA GLY A 462 -2.94 -3.44 11.44
C GLY A 462 -2.77 -4.89 10.97
N GLY A 463 -3.64 -5.83 11.37
CA GLY A 463 -3.59 -7.26 11.00
C GLY A 463 -2.30 -8.00 11.44
N ASP A 464 -2.32 -9.34 11.45
CA ASP A 464 -1.10 -10.14 11.68
C ASP A 464 -0.40 -10.50 10.35
N TRP A 465 -0.02 -9.47 9.58
CA TRP A 465 0.74 -9.66 8.32
C TRP A 465 2.18 -10.11 8.58
N THR A 466 2.71 -9.90 9.79
CA THR A 466 4.11 -10.19 10.13
C THR A 466 4.50 -11.66 10.03
N LYS A 467 3.51 -12.58 10.09
CA LYS A 467 3.74 -14.03 10.01
C LYS A 467 3.40 -14.65 8.65
N VAL A 468 2.97 -13.85 7.67
CA VAL A 468 2.69 -14.36 6.33
C VAL A 468 4.01 -14.42 5.57
N ALA A 469 4.63 -15.60 5.52
CA ALA A 469 5.84 -15.79 4.73
C ALA A 469 5.51 -15.63 3.23
N PHE A 470 5.78 -14.46 2.66
CA PHE A 470 5.57 -14.23 1.24
C PHE A 470 6.64 -14.99 0.44
N ASN A 471 6.24 -15.83 -0.51
CA ASN A 471 7.20 -16.53 -1.38
C ASN A 471 8.12 -15.57 -2.18
N GLY A 472 7.74 -14.30 -2.33
CA GLY A 472 8.58 -13.25 -2.91
C GLY A 472 9.79 -12.85 -2.04
N ASP A 473 9.69 -12.99 -0.71
CA ASP A 473 10.81 -12.66 0.19
C ASP A 473 11.95 -13.67 0.06
N ARG A 474 11.66 -14.91 -0.37
CA ARG A 474 12.71 -15.90 -0.70
C ARG A 474 13.45 -15.57 -1.99
N GLN A 475 12.78 -14.98 -2.98
CA GLN A 475 13.44 -14.60 -4.23
C GLN A 475 14.28 -13.32 -4.07
N SER A 476 13.85 -12.37 -3.24
CA SER A 476 14.67 -11.18 -2.93
C SER A 476 15.90 -11.52 -2.08
N GLN A 477 15.85 -12.55 -1.24
CA GLN A 477 17.04 -13.07 -0.54
C GLN A 477 17.96 -13.90 -1.43
N ALA A 478 17.42 -14.70 -2.37
CA ALA A 478 18.22 -15.48 -3.31
C ALA A 478 18.92 -14.61 -4.38
N GLY A 479 18.39 -13.42 -4.69
CA GLY A 479 18.98 -12.46 -5.63
C GLY A 479 20.08 -11.57 -5.04
N ARG A 480 20.29 -11.56 -3.71
CA ARG A 480 21.37 -10.83 -3.03
C ARG A 480 22.65 -11.68 -2.90
N GLY A 481 22.96 -12.47 -3.93
CA GLY A 481 24.28 -13.03 -4.12
C GLY A 481 25.25 -11.92 -4.46
N ASN A 482 26.25 -11.72 -3.60
CA ASN A 482 27.38 -10.80 -3.75
C ASN A 482 27.96 -10.80 -5.18
N PRO A 483 28.50 -9.66 -5.61
CA PRO A 483 29.96 -9.64 -5.76
C PRO A 483 30.65 -8.89 -4.62
#